data_AF-A0AB35UG16-F1
#
_entry.id   AF-A0AB35UG16-F1
#
_cell.length_a   1.000
_cell.length_b   1.000
_cell.length_c   1.000
_cell.angle_alpha   90.00
_cell.angle_beta   90.00
_cell.angle_gamma   90.00
#
_symmetry.space_group_name_H-M   'P 1'
#
loop_
_entity.id
_entity.type
_entity.pdbx_description
1 polymer ?
#
loop_
_entity_poly.entity_id
_entity_poly.type
_entity_poly.pdbx_seq_one_letter_code
_entity_poly.pdbx_strand_id
1 'polypeptide(L)'
;MAQLDTREKLEILADAAKYDASCASSGTAKRNSKDGKGLGSTEGMGICHAYAPDGRCISLLKILLTNSCIFDCHYCINRKSSNVRRARFTAKEVVDLTIAFYKRNYIEGLFLSSGIIASSNYTMEQMVEVARSLREDHHFRGYIHLKTIPDADPELVHQAGLYADRLSINVELPTAGGLKRLAPEKDGVRIETAMREVKASIVDGKDAKAKYKSAPRFAPAGQSTQMIVGADAATDGDIVRKASTLYDRFGLRRVYYSAFSPIPDASAVLPLQRPPLMREHRLYQSDWLMRFYEFQPHEVVAAADDATGMLPLDIDPKLAWALKFRGSFPVDVNRAPREMLLRVPGLGVKAVNGILTSRRWRRLHLADVARLTVSVAKIRPFIIAEDWRPVALSDRAELRPIVAPKPRQMEMFA
;
A
#
# COMPACT_ATOMS: atom_id res chain seq x y z
N MET A 1 14.85 -6.87 35.61
CA MET A 1 15.08 -7.10 34.16
C MET A 1 16.08 -6.06 33.70
N ALA A 2 17.11 -6.44 32.94
CA ALA A 2 18.08 -5.48 32.41
C ALA A 2 17.36 -4.42 31.57
N GLN A 3 17.66 -3.15 31.82
CA GLN A 3 17.08 -2.03 31.07
C GLN A 3 17.69 -2.05 29.66
N LEU A 4 16.84 -2.24 28.65
CA LEU A 4 17.26 -2.22 27.24
C LEU A 4 17.80 -0.84 26.88
N ASP A 5 18.94 -0.80 26.20
CA ASP A 5 19.45 0.46 25.64
C ASP A 5 18.64 0.91 24.41
N THR A 6 18.86 2.15 23.94
CA THR A 6 18.14 2.71 22.80
C THR A 6 18.35 1.91 21.51
N ARG A 7 19.54 1.32 21.31
CA ARG A 7 19.87 0.55 20.11
C ARG A 7 19.15 -0.80 20.13
N GLU A 8 19.16 -1.50 21.25
CA GLU A 8 18.43 -2.76 21.43
C GLU A 8 16.92 -2.56 21.25
N LYS A 9 16.36 -1.47 21.82
CA LYS A 9 14.95 -1.12 21.60
C LYS A 9 14.68 -0.87 20.12
N LEU A 10 15.56 -0.14 19.43
CA LEU A 10 15.41 0.16 18.01
C LEU A 10 15.43 -1.13 17.18
N GLU A 11 16.36 -2.05 17.43
CA GLU A 11 16.43 -3.33 16.73
C GLU A 11 15.12 -4.13 16.87
N ILE A 12 14.58 -4.21 18.09
CA ILE A 12 13.33 -4.94 18.37
C ILE A 12 12.13 -4.25 17.69
N LEU A 13 12.02 -2.93 17.84
CA LEU A 13 10.84 -2.18 17.41
C LEU A 13 10.82 -1.89 15.90
N ALA A 14 11.98 -1.78 15.26
CA ALA A 14 12.11 -1.74 13.81
C ALA A 14 11.78 -3.10 13.17
N ASP A 15 12.27 -4.22 13.74
CA ASP A 15 11.93 -5.55 13.22
C ASP A 15 10.44 -5.85 13.38
N ALA A 16 9.85 -5.51 14.52
CA ALA A 16 8.41 -5.66 14.74
C ALA A 16 7.57 -4.78 13.79
N ALA A 17 8.07 -3.61 13.38
CA ALA A 17 7.38 -2.73 12.43
C ALA A 17 7.35 -3.30 11.00
N LYS A 18 8.17 -4.31 10.64
CA LYS A 18 8.22 -4.84 9.26
C LYS A 18 6.88 -5.38 8.75
N TYR A 19 6.00 -5.81 9.66
CA TYR A 19 4.67 -6.34 9.35
C TYR A 19 3.62 -5.25 9.03
N ASP A 20 3.94 -3.97 9.25
CA ASP A 20 3.09 -2.85 8.83
C ASP A 20 3.37 -2.45 7.37
N ALA A 21 2.52 -2.88 6.43
CA ALA A 21 2.60 -2.42 5.05
C ALA A 21 2.06 -0.99 4.93
N SER A 22 2.97 -0.01 4.98
CA SER A 22 2.64 1.41 4.76
C SER A 22 3.71 2.17 3.97
N CYS A 23 4.82 1.51 3.65
CA CYS A 23 5.90 2.00 2.81
C CYS A 23 6.52 0.82 2.04
N ALA A 24 7.28 1.10 0.99
CA ALA A 24 8.06 0.09 0.29
C ALA A 24 9.26 -0.29 1.17
N SER A 25 9.27 -1.53 1.65
CA SER A 25 10.45 -2.13 2.29
C SER A 25 10.88 -3.33 1.46
N SER A 26 12.05 -3.25 0.82
CA SER A 26 12.68 -4.41 0.19
C SER A 26 13.31 -5.27 1.28
N GLY A 27 12.81 -6.50 1.46
CA GLY A 27 13.51 -7.50 2.25
C GLY A 27 14.90 -7.71 1.64
N THR A 28 15.95 -7.48 2.43
CA THR A 28 17.34 -7.59 1.97
C THR A 28 18.04 -8.64 2.82
N ALA A 29 18.90 -9.46 2.22
CA ALA A 29 19.72 -10.41 2.98
C ALA A 29 20.56 -9.65 4.01
N LYS A 30 20.59 -10.12 5.26
CA LYS A 30 21.41 -9.53 6.31
C LYS A 30 22.89 -9.72 5.96
N ARG A 31 23.60 -8.62 5.79
CA ARG A 31 25.04 -8.54 5.54
C ARG A 31 25.58 -7.48 6.50
N ASN A 32 26.73 -7.74 7.08
CA ASN A 32 27.45 -6.73 7.83
C ASN A 32 28.92 -6.82 7.45
N SER A 33 29.62 -5.71 7.63
CA SER A 33 31.07 -5.62 7.42
C SER A 33 31.82 -5.60 8.74
N LYS A 34 31.33 -6.33 9.76
CA LYS A 34 31.97 -6.38 11.09
C LYS A 34 33.34 -7.03 11.06
N ASP A 35 33.63 -7.81 10.03
CA ASP A 35 34.94 -8.44 9.76
C ASP A 35 35.97 -7.49 9.15
N GLY A 36 35.60 -6.23 8.86
CA GLY A 36 36.48 -5.21 8.30
C GLY A 36 36.86 -5.44 6.82
N LYS A 37 36.30 -6.47 6.16
CA LYS A 37 36.64 -6.83 4.77
C LYS A 37 35.78 -6.13 3.72
N GLY A 38 34.81 -5.33 4.15
CA GLY A 38 33.86 -4.67 3.27
C GLY A 38 33.32 -3.35 3.81
N LEU A 39 32.47 -2.71 3.03
CA LEU A 39 31.72 -1.53 3.42
C LEU A 39 30.22 -1.83 3.43
N GLY A 40 29.51 -1.22 4.38
CA GLY A 40 28.07 -1.28 4.47
C GLY A 40 27.53 -2.37 5.40
N SER A 41 26.25 -2.22 5.74
CA SER A 41 25.46 -3.16 6.54
C SER A 41 24.02 -3.07 6.09
N THR A 42 23.36 -4.22 5.95
CA THR A 42 21.91 -4.33 5.72
C THR A 42 21.19 -4.74 7.01
N GLU A 43 21.80 -4.49 8.18
CA GLU A 43 21.13 -4.62 9.47
C GLU A 43 19.91 -3.65 9.50
N GLY A 44 18.73 -4.20 9.80
CA GLY A 44 17.43 -3.55 9.61
C GLY A 44 17.16 -2.42 10.60
N MET A 45 17.78 -1.26 10.41
CA MET A 45 17.66 -0.06 11.26
C MET A 45 16.32 0.68 11.11
N GLY A 46 15.27 0.00 10.65
CA GLY A 46 13.93 0.57 10.54
C GLY A 46 13.77 1.64 9.47
N ILE A 47 14.65 1.74 8.47
CA ILE A 47 14.46 2.72 7.38
C ILE A 47 13.62 2.11 6.26
N CYS A 48 12.58 2.81 5.81
CA CYS A 48 11.79 2.42 4.65
C CYS A 48 11.54 3.59 3.69
N HIS A 49 11.06 3.29 2.48
CA HIS A 49 10.83 4.31 1.46
C HIS A 49 9.34 4.58 1.23
N ALA A 50 8.97 5.85 1.29
CA ALA A 50 7.62 6.32 1.00
C ALA A 50 7.64 7.33 -0.15
N TYR A 51 6.46 7.62 -0.71
CA TYR A 51 6.31 8.65 -1.73
C TYR A 51 5.62 9.87 -1.13
N ALA A 52 6.29 11.01 -1.18
CA ALA A 52 5.76 12.30 -0.78
C ALA A 52 4.63 12.74 -1.74
N PRO A 53 3.78 13.72 -1.36
CA PRO A 53 2.71 14.22 -2.22
C PRO A 53 3.17 14.77 -3.59
N ASP A 54 4.44 15.18 -3.69
CA ASP A 54 5.07 15.65 -4.93
C ASP A 54 5.63 14.51 -5.82
N GLY A 55 5.49 13.25 -5.40
CA GLY A 55 5.94 12.07 -6.12
C GLY A 55 7.39 11.68 -5.88
N ARG A 56 8.13 12.40 -5.03
CA ARG A 56 9.51 12.01 -4.67
C ARG A 56 9.51 10.82 -3.71
N CYS A 57 10.48 9.93 -3.90
CA CYS A 57 10.81 8.89 -2.94
C CYS A 57 11.57 9.53 -1.76
N ILE A 58 11.13 9.25 -0.53
CA ILE A 58 11.74 9.74 0.72
C ILE A 58 12.01 8.56 1.66
N SER A 59 13.06 8.66 2.47
CA SER A 59 13.40 7.69 3.50
C SER A 59 12.74 8.08 4.83
N LEU A 60 12.09 7.12 5.49
CA LEU A 60 11.43 7.30 6.77
C LEU A 60 12.03 6.37 7.81
N LEU A 61 12.20 6.86 9.05
CA LEU A 61 12.39 6.00 10.22
C LEU A 61 11.04 5.37 10.56
N LYS A 62 10.89 4.09 10.26
CA LYS A 62 9.74 3.25 10.55
C LYS A 62 9.99 2.42 11.80
N ILE A 63 9.28 2.77 12.87
CA ILE A 63 9.41 2.12 14.17
C ILE A 63 8.04 2.00 14.86
N LEU A 64 7.98 1.08 15.81
CA LEU A 64 6.90 1.05 16.79
C LEU A 64 7.29 1.86 18.04
N LEU A 65 6.34 2.57 18.64
CA LEU A 65 6.51 3.13 19.99
C LEU A 65 6.70 2.00 21.01
N THR A 66 5.93 0.94 20.87
CA THR A 66 6.05 -0.31 21.63
C THR A 66 5.56 -1.48 20.78
N ASN A 67 6.15 -2.65 20.96
CA ASN A 67 5.61 -3.88 20.39
C ASN A 67 4.72 -4.64 21.38
N SER A 68 4.53 -4.16 22.62
CA SER A 68 3.54 -4.73 23.56
C SER A 68 2.12 -4.33 23.14
N CYS A 69 1.19 -5.28 23.16
CA CYS A 69 -0.20 -5.03 22.80
C CYS A 69 -1.15 -5.77 23.74
N ILE A 70 -2.26 -5.13 24.14
CA ILE A 70 -3.35 -5.75 24.90
C ILE A 70 -4.32 -6.57 24.03
N PHE A 71 -4.26 -6.42 22.70
CA PHE A 71 -5.11 -7.16 21.76
C PHE A 71 -4.47 -8.47 21.33
N ASP A 72 -5.31 -9.44 20.93
CA ASP A 72 -4.87 -10.77 20.55
C ASP A 72 -5.14 -11.13 19.08
N CYS A 73 -4.89 -10.17 18.17
CA CYS A 73 -5.05 -10.39 16.74
C CYS A 73 -4.21 -11.59 16.26
N HIS A 74 -4.86 -12.64 15.78
CA HIS A 74 -4.25 -13.95 15.53
C HIS A 74 -3.06 -13.88 14.57
N TYR A 75 -3.11 -12.99 13.57
CA TYR A 75 -2.08 -12.79 12.54
C TYR A 75 -0.90 -11.91 12.98
N CYS A 76 -1.00 -11.25 14.14
CA CYS A 76 -0.05 -10.24 14.56
C CYS A 76 1.02 -10.84 15.47
N ILE A 77 2.30 -10.68 15.11
CA ILE A 77 3.42 -11.09 15.97
C ILE A 77 3.45 -10.36 17.31
N ASN A 78 2.84 -9.17 17.36
CA ASN A 78 2.81 -8.31 18.54
C ASN A 78 1.59 -8.58 19.44
N ARG A 79 0.74 -9.55 19.11
CA ARG A 79 -0.44 -9.91 19.93
C ARG A 79 -0.06 -10.26 21.37
N LYS A 80 -0.98 -10.07 22.33
CA LYS A 80 -0.69 -10.27 23.76
C LYS A 80 -0.16 -11.68 24.08
N SER A 81 -0.64 -12.70 23.38
CA SER A 81 -0.27 -14.10 23.61
C SER A 81 1.07 -14.51 22.97
N SER A 82 1.70 -13.66 22.15
CA SER A 82 2.97 -13.99 21.49
C SER A 82 4.16 -13.88 22.43
N ASN A 83 5.00 -14.92 22.44
CA ASN A 83 6.23 -14.96 23.22
C ASN A 83 7.42 -14.33 22.47
N VAL A 84 7.35 -13.01 22.25
CA VAL A 84 8.41 -12.24 21.61
C VAL A 84 9.02 -11.24 22.59
N ARG A 85 10.31 -10.92 22.39
CA ARG A 85 11.01 -9.90 23.20
C ARG A 85 10.27 -8.56 23.07
N ARG A 86 9.88 -7.97 24.20
CA ARG A 86 9.13 -6.71 24.23
C ARG A 86 10.03 -5.53 24.54
N ALA A 87 9.77 -4.42 23.87
CA ALA A 87 10.46 -3.16 24.06
C ALA A 87 9.46 -2.00 23.97
N ARG A 88 9.82 -0.88 24.58
CA ARG A 88 9.03 0.35 24.57
C ARG A 88 9.96 1.56 24.60
N PHE A 89 9.68 2.51 23.73
CA PHE A 89 10.20 3.86 23.82
C PHE A 89 9.24 4.77 24.62
N THR A 90 9.82 5.74 25.31
CA THR A 90 9.13 6.97 25.71
C THR A 90 8.97 7.89 24.50
N ALA A 91 8.03 8.85 24.57
CA ALA A 91 7.87 9.83 23.50
C ALA A 91 9.19 10.59 23.23
N LYS A 92 9.88 10.99 24.31
CA LYS A 92 11.18 11.66 24.23
C LYS A 92 12.24 10.83 23.48
N GLU A 93 12.35 9.54 23.75
CA GLU A 93 13.31 8.68 23.04
C GLU A 93 13.03 8.63 21.53
N VAL A 94 11.76 8.57 21.13
CA VAL A 94 11.38 8.60 19.70
C VAL A 94 11.73 9.94 19.05
N VAL A 95 11.45 11.05 19.74
CA VAL A 95 11.78 12.40 19.28
C VAL A 95 13.29 12.57 19.09
N ASP A 96 14.07 12.23 20.12
CA ASP A 96 15.53 12.32 20.11
C ASP A 96 16.13 11.46 18.98
N LEU A 97 15.62 10.24 18.79
CA LEU A 97 16.05 9.33 17.74
C LEU A 97 15.74 9.88 16.34
N THR A 98 14.53 10.40 16.15
CA THR A 98 14.09 10.99 14.87
C THR A 98 14.97 12.17 14.49
N ILE A 99 15.24 13.07 15.44
CA ILE A 99 16.11 14.24 15.21
C ILE A 99 17.55 13.79 14.92
N ALA A 100 18.04 12.77 15.63
CA ALA A 100 19.39 12.24 15.44
C ALA A 100 19.59 11.63 14.04
N PHE A 101 18.61 10.89 13.52
CA PHE A 101 18.65 10.32 12.17
C PHE A 101 18.51 11.41 11.10
N TYR A 102 17.62 12.37 11.32
CA TYR A 102 17.41 13.48 10.38
C TYR A 102 18.66 14.36 10.24
N LYS A 103 19.29 14.77 11.36
CA LYS A 103 20.51 15.59 11.34
C LYS A 103 21.70 14.90 10.66
N ARG A 104 21.67 13.57 10.53
CA ARG A 104 22.69 12.77 9.84
C ARG A 104 22.31 12.47 8.38
N ASN A 105 21.23 13.04 7.87
CA ASN A 105 20.69 12.82 6.53
C ASN A 105 20.35 11.34 6.23
N TYR A 106 19.95 10.56 7.25
CA TYR A 106 19.53 9.17 7.06
C TYR A 106 18.03 9.04 6.74
N ILE A 107 17.24 10.05 7.09
CA ILE A 107 15.79 10.08 6.88
C ILE A 107 15.34 11.49 6.52
N GLU A 108 14.20 11.58 5.86
CA GLU A 108 13.45 12.82 5.66
C GLU A 108 12.15 12.84 6.49
N GLY A 109 11.89 11.80 7.29
CA GLY A 109 10.68 11.71 8.09
C GLY A 109 10.56 10.51 9.04
N LEU A 110 9.43 10.46 9.74
CA LEU A 110 9.06 9.43 10.72
C LEU A 110 7.79 8.71 10.25
N PHE A 111 7.81 7.38 10.32
CA PHE A 111 6.63 6.54 10.34
C PHE A 111 6.50 5.92 11.73
N LEU A 112 5.48 6.29 12.49
CA LEU A 112 5.26 5.80 13.84
C LEU A 112 3.95 5.01 13.92
N SER A 113 4.07 3.79 14.45
CA SER A 113 2.96 2.90 14.79
C SER A 113 3.17 2.39 16.23
N SER A 114 2.25 1.59 16.75
CA SER A 114 2.35 1.08 18.12
C SER A 114 1.49 -0.15 18.32
N GLY A 115 1.93 -1.06 19.20
CA GLY A 115 1.00 -1.89 19.96
C GLY A 115 0.26 -1.06 21.02
N ILE A 116 -0.86 -1.57 21.53
CA ILE A 116 -1.70 -0.86 22.50
C ILE A 116 -1.30 -1.25 23.92
N ILE A 117 -0.89 -0.28 24.74
CA ILE A 117 -0.52 -0.48 26.14
C ILE A 117 -1.45 0.35 27.04
N ALA A 118 -1.83 -0.21 28.19
CA ALA A 118 -2.81 0.35 29.13
C ALA A 118 -4.20 0.57 28.51
N SER A 119 -4.34 1.48 27.56
CA SER A 119 -5.55 1.75 26.79
C SER A 119 -5.22 2.33 25.40
N SER A 120 -6.21 2.32 24.51
CA SER A 120 -6.13 2.99 23.21
C SER A 120 -5.81 4.49 23.36
N ASN A 121 -6.47 5.16 24.32
CA ASN A 121 -6.25 6.58 24.60
C ASN A 121 -4.82 6.86 25.06
N TYR A 122 -4.32 6.12 26.06
CA TYR A 122 -2.97 6.31 26.57
C TYR A 122 -1.92 6.13 25.48
N THR A 123 -2.06 5.08 24.65
CA THR A 123 -1.12 4.84 23.56
C THR A 123 -1.18 5.95 22.52
N MET A 124 -2.40 6.40 22.16
CA MET A 124 -2.60 7.47 21.20
C MET A 124 -2.05 8.81 21.71
N GLU A 125 -2.25 9.16 22.99
CA GLU A 125 -1.64 10.33 23.64
C GLU A 125 -0.12 10.34 23.48
N GLN A 126 0.55 9.20 23.72
CA GLN A 126 2.01 9.11 23.56
C GLN A 126 2.45 9.31 22.10
N MET A 127 1.66 8.81 21.14
CA MET A 127 1.95 9.01 19.71
C MET A 127 1.71 10.46 19.27
N VAL A 128 0.66 11.10 19.77
CA VAL A 128 0.38 12.53 19.55
C VAL A 128 1.51 13.37 20.13
N GLU A 129 1.97 13.07 21.35
CA GLU A 129 3.03 13.81 22.01
C GLU A 129 4.35 13.78 21.21
N VAL A 130 4.70 12.64 20.61
CA VAL A 130 5.85 12.56 19.70
C VAL A 130 5.71 13.55 18.54
N ALA A 131 4.55 13.56 17.89
CA ALA A 131 4.32 14.42 16.72
C ALA A 131 4.22 15.90 17.10
N ARG A 132 3.53 16.23 18.21
CA ARG A 132 3.45 17.58 18.78
C ARG A 132 4.85 18.09 19.09
N SER A 133 5.63 17.35 19.88
CA SER A 133 6.98 17.77 20.29
C SER A 133 7.91 17.95 19.09
N LEU A 134 7.85 17.06 18.09
CA LEU A 134 8.59 17.26 16.83
C LEU A 134 8.21 18.57 16.14
N ARG A 135 6.92 18.92 16.06
CA ARG A 135 6.44 20.12 15.35
C ARG A 135 6.64 21.42 16.12
N GLU A 136 6.33 21.43 17.40
CA GLU A 136 6.25 22.62 18.24
C GLU A 136 7.58 22.89 18.92
N ASP A 137 8.14 21.90 19.62
CA ASP A 137 9.32 22.10 20.47
C ASP A 137 10.62 22.05 19.63
N HIS A 138 10.64 21.23 18.58
CA HIS A 138 11.82 20.99 17.75
C HIS A 138 11.73 21.55 16.32
N HIS A 139 10.58 22.13 15.95
CA HIS A 139 10.32 22.72 14.62
C HIS A 139 10.67 21.79 13.45
N PHE A 140 10.56 20.48 13.64
CA PHE A 140 10.82 19.46 12.63
C PHE A 140 9.89 19.66 11.44
N ARG A 141 10.46 19.85 10.24
CA ARG A 141 9.73 20.04 8.98
C ARG A 141 9.73 18.79 8.09
N GLY A 142 10.33 17.69 8.55
CA GLY A 142 10.30 16.42 7.84
C GLY A 142 8.90 15.77 7.85
N TYR A 143 8.74 14.73 7.04
CA TYR A 143 7.47 14.04 6.87
C TYR A 143 7.08 13.23 8.11
N ILE A 144 5.83 13.27 8.55
CA ILE A 144 5.32 12.45 9.66
C ILE A 144 4.11 11.64 9.20
N HIS A 145 4.20 10.32 9.29
CA HIS A 145 3.10 9.38 9.11
C HIS A 145 2.79 8.70 10.44
N LEU A 146 1.57 8.91 10.96
CA LEU A 146 1.09 8.23 12.16
C LEU A 146 0.06 7.16 11.83
N LYS A 147 0.21 5.98 12.42
CA LYS A 147 -0.89 5.00 12.53
C LYS A 147 -1.77 5.36 13.71
N THR A 148 -3.03 5.72 13.46
CA THR A 148 -3.96 6.06 14.53
C THR A 148 -4.69 4.83 15.03
N ILE A 149 -5.10 4.87 16.29
CA ILE A 149 -5.84 3.78 16.94
C ILE A 149 -7.32 4.15 16.90
N PRO A 150 -8.16 3.46 16.11
CA PRO A 150 -9.56 3.85 15.92
C PRO A 150 -10.42 3.73 17.19
N ASP A 151 -10.00 2.95 18.19
CA ASP A 151 -10.67 2.87 19.49
C ASP A 151 -10.20 3.96 20.48
N ALA A 152 -9.33 4.88 20.06
CA ALA A 152 -8.94 6.02 20.88
C ALA A 152 -9.98 7.14 20.80
N ASP A 153 -9.93 8.06 21.76
CA ASP A 153 -10.73 9.28 21.77
C ASP A 153 -10.60 10.03 20.43
N PRO A 154 -11.71 10.39 19.76
CA PRO A 154 -11.69 11.14 18.51
C PRO A 154 -10.85 12.42 18.57
N GLU A 155 -10.78 13.09 19.72
CA GLU A 155 -9.96 14.30 19.88
C GLU A 155 -8.45 13.98 19.75
N LEU A 156 -7.99 12.84 20.26
CA LEU A 156 -6.58 12.42 20.08
C LEU A 156 -6.27 12.11 18.62
N VAL A 157 -7.23 11.53 17.89
CA VAL A 157 -7.11 11.30 16.44
C VAL A 157 -7.08 12.63 15.69
N HIS A 158 -7.89 13.61 16.12
CA HIS A 158 -7.88 14.96 15.57
C HIS A 158 -6.52 15.65 15.79
N GLN A 159 -6.01 15.64 17.02
CA GLN A 159 -4.70 16.18 17.36
C GLN A 159 -3.58 15.55 16.53
N ALA A 160 -3.60 14.22 16.35
CA ALA A 160 -2.65 13.55 15.46
C ALA A 160 -2.68 14.12 14.04
N GLY A 161 -3.87 14.44 13.52
CA GLY A 161 -4.04 15.04 12.19
C GLY A 161 -3.50 16.46 12.07
N LEU A 162 -3.45 17.24 13.15
CA LEU A 162 -2.87 18.59 13.16
C LEU A 162 -1.33 18.55 13.02
N TYR A 163 -0.68 17.54 13.59
CA TYR A 163 0.78 17.44 13.61
C TYR A 163 1.37 16.54 12.50
N ALA A 164 0.62 15.51 12.07
CA ALA A 164 1.07 14.56 11.06
C ALA A 164 0.79 15.03 9.62
N ASP A 165 1.62 14.60 8.68
CA ASP A 165 1.36 14.77 7.25
C ASP A 165 0.35 13.76 6.73
N ARG A 166 0.43 12.52 7.20
CA ARG A 166 -0.47 11.42 6.83
C ARG A 166 -0.92 10.66 8.06
N LEU A 167 -2.21 10.32 8.07
CA LEU A 167 -2.78 9.36 9.00
C LEU A 167 -3.05 8.02 8.31
N SER A 168 -2.98 6.92 9.06
CA SER A 168 -3.50 5.64 8.59
C SER A 168 -4.23 4.88 9.67
N ILE A 169 -5.37 4.31 9.28
CA ILE A 169 -6.20 3.43 10.10
C ILE A 169 -6.28 2.11 9.37
N ASN A 170 -5.90 1.01 10.01
CA ASN A 170 -5.99 -0.30 9.40
C ASN A 170 -7.41 -0.87 9.50
N VAL A 171 -7.94 -1.34 8.37
CA VAL A 171 -9.15 -2.19 8.35
C VAL A 171 -8.82 -3.66 8.58
N GLU A 172 -7.55 -4.03 8.45
CA GLU A 172 -6.96 -5.35 8.70
C GLU A 172 -7.43 -6.45 7.75
N LEU A 173 -8.72 -6.79 7.74
CA LEU A 173 -9.26 -7.89 6.96
C LEU A 173 -10.29 -7.37 5.93
N PRO A 174 -10.40 -8.03 4.77
CA PRO A 174 -11.32 -7.60 3.72
C PRO A 174 -12.79 -7.87 4.07
N THR A 175 -13.06 -8.85 4.94
CA THR A 175 -14.42 -9.28 5.30
C THR A 175 -14.70 -9.10 6.80
N ALA A 176 -15.95 -8.82 7.15
CA ALA A 176 -16.37 -8.68 8.54
C ALA A 176 -16.23 -10.01 9.33
N GLY A 177 -16.53 -11.14 8.69
CA GLY A 177 -16.32 -12.46 9.28
C GLY A 177 -14.85 -12.76 9.55
N GLY A 178 -13.97 -12.41 8.61
CA GLY A 178 -12.52 -12.49 8.78
C GLY A 178 -12.02 -11.64 9.95
N LEU A 179 -12.48 -10.38 10.03
CA LEU A 179 -12.13 -9.47 11.13
C LEU A 179 -12.54 -10.03 12.49
N LYS A 180 -13.81 -10.43 12.65
CA LYS A 180 -14.33 -10.98 13.92
C LYS A 180 -13.57 -12.23 14.36
N ARG A 181 -13.20 -13.09 13.41
CA ARG A 181 -12.49 -14.35 13.70
C ARG A 181 -11.01 -14.14 14.00
N LEU A 182 -10.34 -13.21 13.31
CA LEU A 182 -8.88 -13.07 13.36
C LEU A 182 -8.39 -11.88 14.18
N ALA A 183 -9.26 -10.93 14.52
CA ALA A 183 -8.97 -9.79 15.40
C ALA A 183 -10.18 -9.47 16.26
N PRO A 184 -10.50 -10.34 17.25
CA PRO A 184 -11.76 -10.27 17.98
C PRO A 184 -11.94 -9.00 18.80
N GLU A 185 -10.86 -8.34 19.23
CA GLU A 185 -10.92 -7.06 19.94
C GLU A 185 -11.14 -5.84 19.01
N LYS A 186 -11.11 -6.00 17.68
CA LYS A 186 -11.31 -4.90 16.73
C LYS A 186 -12.74 -4.85 16.23
N ASP A 187 -13.29 -3.64 16.18
CA ASP A 187 -14.65 -3.38 15.68
C ASP A 187 -14.62 -2.68 14.32
N GLY A 188 -15.19 -3.32 13.30
CA GLY A 188 -15.22 -2.79 11.94
C GLY A 188 -16.06 -1.51 11.78
N VAL A 189 -17.12 -1.35 12.56
CA VAL A 189 -17.95 -0.14 12.54
C VAL A 189 -17.19 1.04 13.13
N ARG A 190 -16.52 0.85 14.27
CA ARG A 190 -15.67 1.88 14.88
C ARG A 190 -14.52 2.30 13.96
N ILE A 191 -13.86 1.34 13.33
CA ILE A 191 -12.82 1.61 12.32
C ILE A 191 -13.37 2.49 11.20
N GLU A 192 -14.52 2.14 10.62
CA GLU A 192 -15.14 2.90 9.54
C GLU A 192 -15.61 4.30 9.99
N THR A 193 -16.10 4.43 11.23
CA THR A 193 -16.47 5.73 11.83
C THR A 193 -15.24 6.63 11.97
N ALA A 194 -14.16 6.15 12.56
CA ALA A 194 -12.92 6.92 12.71
C ALA A 194 -12.36 7.36 11.35
N MET A 195 -12.40 6.50 10.32
CA MET A 195 -11.97 6.86 8.96
C MET A 195 -12.86 7.96 8.34
N ARG A 196 -14.17 7.95 8.63
CA ARG A 196 -15.11 8.98 8.17
C ARG A 196 -14.84 10.32 8.85
N GLU A 197 -14.57 10.33 10.14
CA GLU A 197 -14.23 11.53 10.90
C GLU A 197 -12.93 12.15 10.39
N VAL A 198 -11.89 11.33 10.18
CA VAL A 198 -10.63 11.80 9.57
C VAL A 198 -10.88 12.37 8.17
N LYS A 199 -11.79 11.79 7.37
CA LYS A 199 -12.14 12.33 6.05
C LYS A 199 -12.77 13.71 6.20
N ALA A 200 -13.74 13.86 7.11
CA ALA A 200 -14.40 15.13 7.38
C ALA A 200 -13.37 16.20 7.79
N SER A 201 -12.51 15.91 8.76
CA SER A 201 -11.46 16.86 9.19
C SER A 201 -10.46 17.21 8.07
N ILE A 202 -10.13 16.28 7.16
CA ILE A 202 -9.30 16.59 5.98
C ILE A 202 -10.02 17.56 5.02
N VAL A 203 -11.32 17.37 4.80
CA VAL A 203 -12.13 18.25 3.95
C VAL A 203 -12.24 19.63 4.60
N ASP A 204 -12.63 19.69 5.86
CA ASP A 204 -12.78 20.93 6.62
C ASP A 204 -11.45 21.69 6.69
N GLY A 205 -10.34 20.99 6.94
CA GLY A 205 -9.01 21.60 6.97
C GLY A 205 -8.58 22.20 5.62
N LYS A 206 -8.95 21.56 4.49
CA LYS A 206 -8.69 22.12 3.16
C LYS A 206 -9.53 23.37 2.90
N ASP A 207 -10.81 23.32 3.23
CA ASP A 207 -11.73 24.44 3.04
C ASP A 207 -11.33 25.63 3.93
N ALA A 208 -10.98 25.38 5.18
CA ALA A 208 -10.46 26.39 6.09
C ALA A 208 -9.17 27.02 5.57
N LYS A 209 -8.25 26.22 5.00
CA LYS A 209 -6.99 26.73 4.45
C LYS A 209 -7.16 27.55 3.17
N ALA A 210 -8.17 27.22 2.36
CA ALA A 210 -8.53 28.01 1.19
C ALA A 210 -9.09 29.38 1.57
N LYS A 211 -9.81 29.48 2.70
CA LYS A 211 -10.40 30.73 3.20
C LYS A 211 -9.43 31.56 4.05
N TYR A 212 -8.64 30.91 4.90
CA TYR A 212 -7.78 31.56 5.89
C TYR A 212 -6.34 31.07 5.81
N LYS A 213 -5.40 31.97 5.52
CA LYS A 213 -3.97 31.63 5.46
C LYS A 213 -3.42 31.10 6.80
N SER A 214 -3.99 31.52 7.93
CA SER A 214 -3.61 31.10 9.28
C SER A 214 -4.18 29.75 9.70
N ALA A 215 -5.15 29.19 8.97
CA ALA A 215 -5.77 27.92 9.35
C ALA A 215 -4.70 26.80 9.47
N PRO A 216 -4.78 25.95 10.51
CA PRO A 216 -3.88 24.81 10.64
C PRO A 216 -4.07 23.86 9.46
N ARG A 217 -3.01 23.11 9.14
CA ARG A 217 -3.12 22.00 8.19
C ARG A 217 -3.59 20.77 8.95
N PHE A 218 -4.41 19.96 8.29
CA PHE A 218 -4.85 18.67 8.82
C PHE A 218 -4.49 17.58 7.83
N ALA A 219 -3.58 16.67 8.20
CA ALA A 219 -3.13 15.52 7.43
C ALA A 219 -3.04 15.80 5.90
N PRO A 220 -2.21 16.77 5.45
CA PRO A 220 -2.20 17.24 4.07
C PRO A 220 -1.91 16.15 3.02
N ALA A 221 -1.18 15.10 3.39
CA ALA A 221 -0.91 13.94 2.55
C ALA A 221 -2.03 12.88 2.58
N GLY A 222 -3.15 13.20 3.24
CA GLY A 222 -4.39 12.44 3.32
C GLY A 222 -4.36 11.27 4.30
N GLN A 223 -5.34 10.38 4.16
CA GLN A 223 -5.42 9.15 4.94
C GLN A 223 -5.20 7.89 4.07
N SER A 224 -4.74 6.82 4.70
CA SER A 224 -4.50 5.52 4.07
C SER A 224 -4.90 4.36 4.98
N THR A 225 -4.96 3.15 4.43
CA THR A 225 -5.32 1.94 5.18
C THR A 225 -4.52 0.73 4.71
N GLN A 226 -4.61 -0.37 5.45
CA GLN A 226 -3.95 -1.64 5.14
C GLN A 226 -4.94 -2.80 5.26
N MET A 227 -4.84 -3.75 4.34
CA MET A 227 -5.49 -5.06 4.37
C MET A 227 -4.45 -6.18 4.28
N ILE A 228 -4.70 -7.24 5.05
CA ILE A 228 -3.94 -8.48 5.05
C ILE A 228 -4.56 -9.41 4.01
N VAL A 229 -3.71 -9.95 3.16
CA VAL A 229 -4.08 -10.84 2.06
C VAL A 229 -3.70 -12.26 2.43
N GLY A 230 -4.66 -13.19 2.30
CA GLY A 230 -4.41 -14.63 2.48
C GLY A 230 -4.24 -15.08 3.93
N ALA A 231 -4.73 -14.31 4.91
CA ALA A 231 -4.91 -14.78 6.28
C ALA A 231 -6.24 -15.56 6.46
N ASP A 232 -7.18 -15.39 5.54
CA ASP A 232 -8.46 -16.09 5.50
C ASP A 232 -8.81 -16.52 4.05
N ALA A 233 -10.04 -17.03 3.87
CA ALA A 233 -10.57 -17.49 2.60
C ALA A 233 -11.08 -16.34 1.70
N ALA A 234 -10.81 -15.07 2.02
CA ALA A 234 -11.27 -13.96 1.19
C ALA A 234 -10.68 -14.04 -0.22
N THR A 235 -11.54 -13.90 -1.21
CA THR A 235 -11.16 -13.92 -2.62
C THR A 235 -10.52 -12.59 -3.03
N ASP A 236 -9.81 -12.58 -4.14
CA ASP A 236 -9.27 -11.32 -4.67
C ASP A 236 -10.39 -10.36 -5.07
N GLY A 237 -11.54 -10.91 -5.49
CA GLY A 237 -12.74 -10.12 -5.75
C GLY A 237 -13.28 -9.41 -4.50
N ASP A 238 -13.28 -10.07 -3.33
CA ASP A 238 -13.69 -9.45 -2.05
C ASP A 238 -12.76 -8.30 -1.67
N ILE A 239 -11.46 -8.50 -1.83
CA ILE A 239 -10.44 -7.50 -1.54
C ILE A 239 -10.60 -6.27 -2.46
N VAL A 240 -10.81 -6.50 -3.77
CA VAL A 240 -11.02 -5.42 -4.75
C VAL A 240 -12.28 -4.62 -4.44
N ARG A 241 -13.41 -5.30 -4.14
CA ARG A 241 -14.66 -4.64 -3.76
C ARG A 241 -14.52 -3.83 -2.47
N LYS A 242 -13.85 -4.39 -1.45
CA LYS A 242 -13.59 -3.69 -0.20
C LYS A 242 -12.70 -2.47 -0.44
N ALA A 243 -11.62 -2.61 -1.21
CA ALA A 243 -10.74 -1.50 -1.56
C ALA A 243 -11.48 -0.35 -2.25
N SER A 244 -12.31 -0.63 -3.27
CA SER A 244 -13.11 0.41 -3.93
C SER A 244 -14.03 1.12 -2.94
N THR A 245 -14.77 0.35 -2.12
CA THR A 245 -15.66 0.90 -1.10
C THR A 245 -14.92 1.83 -0.14
N LEU A 246 -13.69 1.47 0.24
CA LEU A 246 -12.86 2.27 1.13
C LEU A 246 -12.41 3.58 0.47
N TYR A 247 -12.01 3.56 -0.81
CA TYR A 247 -11.69 4.78 -1.55
C TYR A 247 -12.90 5.71 -1.65
N ASP A 248 -14.05 5.18 -2.07
CA ASP A 248 -15.26 5.96 -2.32
C ASP A 248 -15.81 6.59 -1.03
N ARG A 249 -15.93 5.78 0.04
CA ARG A 249 -16.50 6.24 1.31
C ARG A 249 -15.55 7.16 2.07
N PHE A 250 -14.26 6.85 2.12
CA PHE A 250 -13.31 7.52 3.02
C PHE A 250 -12.33 8.46 2.33
N GLY A 251 -12.35 8.56 0.99
CA GLY A 251 -11.46 9.46 0.24
C GLY A 251 -9.99 9.09 0.42
N LEU A 252 -9.69 7.79 0.53
CA LEU A 252 -8.34 7.31 0.81
C LEU A 252 -7.36 7.71 -0.30
N ARG A 253 -6.12 7.98 0.11
CA ARG A 253 -5.02 8.16 -0.85
C ARG A 253 -4.42 6.84 -1.30
N ARG A 254 -4.48 5.81 -0.45
CA ARG A 254 -3.91 4.50 -0.73
C ARG A 254 -4.48 3.43 0.20
N VAL A 255 -4.73 2.27 -0.38
CA VAL A 255 -4.88 0.98 0.31
C VAL A 255 -3.57 0.20 0.13
N TYR A 256 -3.02 -0.30 1.23
CA TYR A 256 -1.86 -1.18 1.23
C TYR A 256 -2.32 -2.63 1.37
N TYR A 257 -1.76 -3.51 0.56
CA TYR A 257 -1.96 -4.94 0.63
C TYR A 257 -0.70 -5.57 1.20
N SER A 258 -0.85 -6.41 2.21
CA SER A 258 0.25 -7.16 2.80
C SER A 258 -0.09 -8.64 2.75
N ALA A 259 0.69 -9.44 2.02
CA ALA A 259 0.61 -10.88 2.16
C ALA A 259 0.82 -11.24 3.64
N PHE A 260 -0.11 -12.05 4.18
CA PHE A 260 0.06 -12.68 5.48
C PHE A 260 1.43 -13.34 5.54
N SER A 261 2.10 -13.22 6.68
CA SER A 261 3.36 -13.92 6.95
C SER A 261 3.12 -14.78 8.19
N PRO A 262 3.37 -16.10 8.10
CA PRO A 262 3.36 -16.94 9.29
C PRO A 262 4.27 -16.35 10.37
N ILE A 263 3.78 -16.34 11.59
CA ILE A 263 4.51 -15.92 12.78
C ILE A 263 4.97 -17.17 13.56
N PRO A 264 6.05 -17.08 14.34
CA PRO A 264 6.36 -18.11 15.33
C PRO A 264 5.14 -18.34 16.24
N ASP A 265 4.85 -19.60 16.57
CA ASP A 265 3.69 -20.02 17.36
C ASP A 265 2.34 -19.54 16.79
N ALA A 266 2.18 -19.67 15.47
CA ALA A 266 0.95 -19.29 14.78
C ALA A 266 -0.28 -19.98 15.37
N SER A 267 -1.39 -19.25 15.45
CA SER A 267 -2.68 -19.84 15.83
C SER A 267 -3.12 -20.84 14.77
N ALA A 268 -3.66 -21.99 15.19
CA ALA A 268 -4.20 -23.01 14.28
C ALA A 268 -5.33 -22.52 13.37
N VAL A 269 -5.94 -21.36 13.68
CA VAL A 269 -6.98 -20.72 12.86
C VAL A 269 -6.41 -20.09 11.59
N LEU A 270 -5.10 -19.86 11.53
CA LEU A 270 -4.42 -19.26 10.38
C LEU A 270 -3.88 -20.31 9.41
N PRO A 271 -3.76 -19.98 8.11
CA PRO A 271 -3.06 -20.81 7.15
C PRO A 271 -1.62 -21.08 7.57
N LEU A 272 -1.15 -22.31 7.37
CA LEU A 272 0.24 -22.70 7.66
C LEU A 272 1.24 -22.10 6.66
N GLN A 273 0.80 -21.90 5.41
CA GLN A 273 1.64 -21.40 4.33
C GLN A 273 1.35 -19.94 4.02
N ARG A 274 2.42 -19.23 3.65
CA ARG A 274 2.33 -17.88 3.11
C ARG A 274 1.59 -17.91 1.77
N PRO A 275 0.65 -16.98 1.48
CA PRO A 275 0.13 -16.85 0.13
C PRO A 275 1.25 -16.49 -0.85
N PRO A 276 1.12 -16.87 -2.14
CA PRO A 276 2.10 -16.49 -3.17
C PRO A 276 2.31 -14.98 -3.20
N LEU A 277 3.56 -14.51 -3.18
CA LEU A 277 3.87 -13.07 -3.24
C LEU A 277 3.27 -12.39 -4.48
N MET A 278 3.12 -13.15 -5.57
CA MET A 278 2.46 -12.65 -6.77
C MET A 278 1.01 -12.26 -6.54
N ARG A 279 0.29 -12.87 -5.59
CA ARG A 279 -1.09 -12.50 -5.26
C ARG A 279 -1.16 -11.06 -4.74
N GLU A 280 -0.28 -10.69 -3.82
CA GLU A 280 -0.17 -9.31 -3.33
C GLU A 280 0.12 -8.33 -4.48
N HIS A 281 1.05 -8.70 -5.37
CA HIS A 281 1.38 -7.87 -6.52
C HIS A 281 0.20 -7.72 -7.50
N ARG A 282 -0.60 -8.77 -7.75
CA ARG A 282 -1.81 -8.70 -8.58
C ARG A 282 -2.84 -7.74 -7.99
N LEU A 283 -3.01 -7.72 -6.67
CA LEU A 283 -3.91 -6.77 -6.00
C LEU A 283 -3.43 -5.32 -6.13
N TYR A 284 -2.12 -5.06 -6.03
CA TYR A 284 -1.57 -3.73 -6.32
C TYR A 284 -1.78 -3.31 -7.78
N GLN A 285 -1.65 -4.24 -8.73
CA GLN A 285 -1.95 -3.95 -10.15
C GLN A 285 -3.43 -3.64 -10.36
N SER A 286 -4.32 -4.40 -9.72
CA SER A 286 -5.77 -4.17 -9.72
C SER A 286 -6.15 -2.81 -9.11
N ASP A 287 -5.56 -2.44 -7.96
CA ASP A 287 -5.71 -1.12 -7.35
C ASP A 287 -5.28 0.01 -8.29
N TRP A 288 -4.17 -0.20 -9.00
CA TRP A 288 -3.66 0.75 -9.98
C TRP A 288 -4.61 0.93 -11.17
N LEU A 289 -5.24 -0.16 -11.65
CA LEU A 289 -6.26 -0.10 -12.70
C LEU A 289 -7.46 0.74 -12.27
N MET A 290 -7.97 0.53 -11.05
CA MET A 290 -9.11 1.31 -10.55
C MET A 290 -8.76 2.80 -10.43
N ARG A 291 -7.57 3.12 -9.92
CA ARG A 291 -7.20 4.52 -9.60
C ARG A 291 -6.73 5.34 -10.79
N PHE A 292 -6.09 4.72 -11.77
CA PHE A 292 -5.42 5.44 -12.85
C PHE A 292 -5.91 5.05 -14.25
N TYR A 293 -6.60 3.91 -14.40
CA TYR A 293 -7.14 3.43 -15.68
C TYR A 293 -8.67 3.44 -15.71
N GLU A 294 -9.32 3.99 -14.68
CA GLU A 294 -10.78 4.12 -14.60
C GLU A 294 -11.51 2.78 -14.73
N PHE A 295 -10.85 1.68 -14.34
CA PHE A 295 -11.51 0.39 -14.22
C PHE A 295 -12.50 0.43 -13.08
N GLN A 296 -13.72 -0.02 -13.35
CA GLN A 296 -14.71 -0.26 -12.31
C GLN A 296 -14.35 -1.55 -11.54
N PRO A 297 -14.75 -1.65 -10.26
CA PRO A 297 -14.43 -2.82 -9.45
C PRO A 297 -14.95 -4.13 -10.05
N HIS A 298 -16.14 -4.10 -10.65
CA HIS A 298 -16.72 -5.26 -11.31
C HIS A 298 -15.94 -5.69 -12.56
N GLU A 299 -15.31 -4.75 -13.29
CA GLU A 299 -14.42 -5.10 -14.42
C GLU A 299 -13.20 -5.86 -13.90
N VAL A 300 -12.57 -5.37 -12.83
CA VAL A 300 -11.40 -6.04 -12.24
C VAL A 300 -11.76 -7.42 -11.69
N VAL A 301 -12.89 -7.53 -10.97
CA VAL A 301 -13.40 -8.82 -10.47
C VAL A 301 -13.67 -9.77 -11.63
N ALA A 302 -14.22 -9.28 -12.74
CA ALA A 302 -14.49 -10.13 -13.89
C ALA A 302 -13.21 -10.71 -14.51
N ALA A 303 -12.03 -10.09 -14.30
CA ALA A 303 -10.76 -10.65 -14.74
C ALA A 303 -10.30 -11.86 -13.91
N ALA A 304 -10.92 -12.12 -12.75
CA ALA A 304 -10.66 -13.30 -11.94
C ALA A 304 -11.23 -14.58 -12.56
N ASP A 305 -10.71 -15.71 -12.10
CA ASP A 305 -11.25 -17.03 -12.42
C ASP A 305 -12.64 -17.21 -11.79
N ASP A 306 -13.62 -17.66 -12.59
CA ASP A 306 -15.03 -17.70 -12.17
C ASP A 306 -15.30 -18.77 -11.10
N ALA A 307 -14.50 -19.83 -11.05
CA ALA A 307 -14.66 -20.92 -10.09
C ALA A 307 -14.08 -20.56 -8.71
N THR A 308 -12.95 -19.84 -8.70
CA THR A 308 -12.18 -19.55 -7.47
C THR A 308 -12.32 -18.12 -6.98
N GLY A 309 -12.72 -17.17 -7.84
CA GLY A 309 -12.73 -15.74 -7.53
C GLY A 309 -11.34 -15.11 -7.37
N MET A 310 -10.29 -15.82 -7.81
CA MET A 310 -8.89 -15.41 -7.65
C MET A 310 -8.32 -14.85 -8.95
N LEU A 311 -7.42 -13.87 -8.84
CA LEU A 311 -6.76 -13.30 -10.01
C LEU A 311 -5.68 -14.26 -10.54
N PRO A 312 -5.52 -14.38 -11.86
CA PRO A 312 -4.43 -15.15 -12.45
C PRO A 312 -3.05 -14.67 -11.96
N LEU A 313 -2.21 -15.60 -11.50
CA LEU A 313 -0.89 -15.25 -11.00
C LEU A 313 0.17 -15.12 -12.10
N ASP A 314 -0.06 -15.73 -13.26
CA ASP A 314 0.89 -15.77 -14.38
C ASP A 314 0.79 -14.55 -15.33
N ILE A 315 -0.38 -13.92 -15.42
CA ILE A 315 -0.63 -12.73 -16.26
C ILE A 315 -1.18 -11.57 -15.44
N ASP A 316 -0.91 -10.33 -15.86
CA ASP A 316 -1.42 -9.16 -15.14
C ASP A 316 -2.95 -8.99 -15.31
N PRO A 317 -3.64 -8.33 -14.35
CA PRO A 317 -5.10 -8.22 -14.36
C PRO A 317 -5.67 -7.53 -15.61
N LYS A 318 -4.92 -6.60 -16.23
CA LYS A 318 -5.37 -5.89 -17.42
C LYS A 318 -5.37 -6.81 -18.63
N LEU A 319 -4.33 -7.61 -18.77
CA LEU A 319 -4.25 -8.65 -19.79
C LEU A 319 -5.29 -9.76 -19.53
N ALA A 320 -5.45 -10.20 -18.28
CA ALA A 320 -6.47 -11.19 -17.91
C ALA A 320 -7.88 -10.73 -18.31
N TRP A 321 -8.21 -9.47 -18.02
CA TRP A 321 -9.46 -8.85 -18.46
C TRP A 321 -9.59 -8.86 -19.99
N ALA A 322 -8.57 -8.39 -20.71
CA ALA A 322 -8.64 -8.30 -22.16
C ALA A 322 -8.80 -9.66 -22.87
N LEU A 323 -8.21 -10.72 -22.32
CA LEU A 323 -8.34 -12.07 -22.84
C LEU A 323 -9.73 -12.68 -22.58
N LYS A 324 -10.40 -12.30 -21.49
CA LYS A 324 -11.77 -12.73 -21.18
C LYS A 324 -12.79 -11.94 -22.01
N PHE A 325 -12.56 -10.64 -22.19
CA PHE A 325 -13.43 -9.73 -22.95
C PHE A 325 -12.90 -9.48 -24.37
N ARG A 326 -12.57 -10.55 -25.10
CA ARG A 326 -12.02 -10.45 -26.46
C ARG A 326 -12.92 -9.71 -27.45
N GLY A 327 -14.24 -9.80 -27.29
CA GLY A 327 -15.20 -9.08 -28.13
C GLY A 327 -15.10 -7.54 -28.04
N SER A 328 -14.40 -7.01 -27.05
CA SER A 328 -14.10 -5.58 -26.91
C SER A 328 -12.87 -5.13 -27.73
N PHE A 329 -12.19 -6.06 -28.38
CA PHE A 329 -10.99 -5.84 -29.18
C PHE A 329 -11.20 -6.33 -30.63
N PRO A 330 -10.47 -5.76 -31.60
CA PRO A 330 -9.45 -4.72 -31.46
C PRO A 330 -10.01 -3.29 -31.35
N VAL A 331 -9.25 -2.42 -30.70
CA VAL A 331 -9.61 -1.01 -30.48
C VAL A 331 -8.92 -0.11 -31.51
N ASP A 332 -9.67 0.70 -32.26
CA ASP A 332 -9.12 1.67 -33.21
C ASP A 332 -8.50 2.87 -32.49
N VAL A 333 -7.17 3.02 -32.55
CA VAL A 333 -6.44 4.10 -31.86
C VAL A 333 -6.84 5.50 -32.34
N ASN A 334 -7.32 5.62 -33.58
CA ASN A 334 -7.70 6.89 -34.19
C ASN A 334 -9.14 7.32 -33.85
N ARG A 335 -9.99 6.38 -33.40
CA ARG A 335 -11.42 6.65 -33.18
C ARG A 335 -11.91 6.36 -31.77
N ALA A 336 -11.38 5.33 -31.11
CA ALA A 336 -11.91 4.83 -29.85
C ALA A 336 -11.86 5.87 -28.72
N PRO A 337 -12.82 5.84 -27.78
CA PRO A 337 -12.78 6.73 -26.62
C PRO A 337 -11.60 6.39 -25.69
N ARG A 338 -11.30 7.31 -24.78
CA ARG A 338 -10.18 7.17 -23.85
C ARG A 338 -10.33 5.92 -22.98
N GLU A 339 -11.53 5.61 -22.49
CA GLU A 339 -11.72 4.46 -21.60
C GLU A 339 -11.31 3.16 -22.31
N MET A 340 -11.73 2.98 -23.57
CA MET A 340 -11.39 1.79 -24.37
C MET A 340 -9.89 1.67 -24.63
N LEU A 341 -9.19 2.77 -24.91
CA LEU A 341 -7.73 2.76 -25.05
C LEU A 341 -7.04 2.37 -23.73
N LEU A 342 -7.60 2.77 -22.59
CA LEU A 342 -7.12 2.37 -21.28
C LEU A 342 -7.35 0.89 -20.97
N ARG A 343 -8.20 0.16 -21.71
CA ARG A 343 -8.38 -1.30 -21.54
C ARG A 343 -7.33 -2.12 -22.30
N VAL A 344 -6.70 -1.54 -23.31
CA VAL A 344 -5.68 -2.22 -24.14
C VAL A 344 -4.43 -2.61 -23.32
N PRO A 345 -4.08 -3.91 -23.22
CA PRO A 345 -2.87 -4.36 -22.54
C PRO A 345 -1.60 -3.70 -23.10
N GLY A 346 -0.69 -3.28 -22.23
CA GLY A 346 0.55 -2.60 -22.63
C GLY A 346 0.42 -1.10 -22.92
N LEU A 347 -0.79 -0.56 -23.12
CA LEU A 347 -1.00 0.89 -23.14
C LEU A 347 -1.09 1.44 -21.72
N GLY A 348 -0.26 2.44 -21.41
CA GLY A 348 -0.31 3.19 -20.15
C GLY A 348 -0.99 4.55 -20.28
N VAL A 349 -1.35 5.19 -19.16
CA VAL A 349 -2.05 6.50 -19.16
C VAL A 349 -1.31 7.56 -19.98
N LYS A 350 0.02 7.66 -19.84
CA LYS A 350 0.85 8.59 -20.63
C LYS A 350 0.76 8.30 -22.14
N ALA A 351 0.82 7.01 -22.51
CA ALA A 351 0.71 6.58 -23.90
C ALA A 351 -0.67 6.90 -24.49
N VAL A 352 -1.74 6.61 -23.73
CA VAL A 352 -3.12 6.91 -24.14
C VAL A 352 -3.32 8.41 -24.32
N ASN A 353 -2.86 9.24 -23.39
CA ASN A 353 -2.93 10.70 -23.54
C ASN A 353 -2.12 11.18 -24.76
N GLY A 354 -0.95 10.58 -25.02
CA GLY A 354 -0.16 10.85 -26.23
C GLY A 354 -0.91 10.50 -27.52
N ILE A 355 -1.59 9.35 -27.56
CA ILE A 355 -2.44 8.92 -28.68
C ILE A 355 -3.57 9.92 -28.92
N LEU A 356 -4.30 10.28 -27.86
CA LEU A 356 -5.44 11.21 -27.93
C LEU A 356 -5.03 12.60 -28.43
N THR A 357 -3.89 13.11 -27.97
CA THR A 357 -3.36 14.39 -28.43
C THR A 357 -2.90 14.30 -29.89
N SER A 358 -2.15 13.26 -30.24
CA SER A 358 -1.55 13.12 -31.57
C SER A 358 -2.60 12.90 -32.66
N ARG A 359 -3.65 12.11 -32.38
CA ARG A 359 -4.69 11.78 -33.36
C ARG A 359 -5.58 12.94 -33.78
N ARG A 360 -5.51 14.08 -33.05
CA ARG A 360 -6.21 15.32 -33.44
C ARG A 360 -5.58 15.98 -34.66
N TRP A 361 -4.29 15.74 -34.90
CA TRP A 361 -3.52 16.41 -35.94
C TRP A 361 -3.22 15.51 -37.14
N ARG A 362 -3.21 14.19 -36.94
CA ARG A 362 -2.99 13.21 -38.00
C ARG A 362 -3.56 11.85 -37.63
N ARG A 363 -3.80 11.00 -38.63
CA ARG A 363 -4.09 9.58 -38.36
C ARG A 363 -2.80 8.87 -37.96
N LEU A 364 -2.87 8.09 -36.90
CA LEU A 364 -1.74 7.37 -36.31
C LEU A 364 -1.54 6.03 -37.01
N HIS A 365 -0.32 5.80 -37.45
CA HIS A 365 0.19 4.52 -37.91
C HIS A 365 0.68 3.69 -36.72
N LEU A 366 0.88 2.39 -36.92
CA LEU A 366 1.39 1.51 -35.87
C LEU A 366 2.76 1.96 -35.34
N ALA A 367 3.63 2.47 -36.21
CA ALA A 367 4.93 3.01 -35.84
C ALA A 367 4.82 4.22 -34.89
N ASP A 368 3.77 5.02 -35.02
CA ASP A 368 3.52 6.16 -34.14
C ASP A 368 3.13 5.69 -32.74
N VAL A 369 2.27 4.66 -32.65
CA VAL A 369 1.89 4.04 -31.38
C VAL A 369 3.10 3.37 -30.71
N ALA A 370 3.99 2.74 -31.49
CA ALA A 370 5.21 2.13 -30.97
C ALA A 370 6.10 3.14 -30.23
N ARG A 371 6.20 4.38 -30.72
CA ARG A 371 7.00 5.45 -30.07
C ARG A 371 6.43 5.92 -28.74
N LEU A 372 5.12 5.73 -28.53
CA LEU A 372 4.42 6.15 -27.30
C LEU A 372 4.39 5.06 -26.23
N THR A 373 4.88 3.86 -26.52
CA THR A 373 4.65 2.67 -25.70
C THR A 373 5.95 1.90 -25.45
N VAL A 374 5.95 1.06 -24.41
CA VAL A 374 7.14 0.27 -24.06
C VAL A 374 7.31 -0.94 -24.99
N SER A 375 6.22 -1.53 -25.47
CA SER A 375 6.27 -2.71 -26.34
C SER A 375 5.06 -2.79 -27.27
N VAL A 376 5.30 -2.48 -28.55
CA VAL A 376 4.25 -2.58 -29.58
C VAL A 376 3.80 -4.02 -29.81
N ALA A 377 4.69 -5.01 -29.61
CA ALA A 377 4.39 -6.43 -29.80
C ALA A 377 3.24 -6.92 -28.91
N LYS A 378 3.18 -6.45 -27.65
CA LYS A 378 2.10 -6.78 -26.71
C LYS A 378 0.75 -6.14 -27.07
N ILE A 379 0.79 -5.01 -27.77
CA ILE A 379 -0.37 -4.17 -28.06
C ILE A 379 -1.01 -4.56 -29.39
N ARG A 380 -0.18 -4.97 -30.37
CA ARG A 380 -0.58 -5.33 -31.74
C ARG A 380 -1.85 -6.18 -31.85
N PRO A 381 -2.07 -7.22 -31.03
CA PRO A 381 -3.28 -8.05 -31.13
C PRO A 381 -4.57 -7.32 -30.73
N PHE A 382 -4.47 -6.21 -30.00
CA PHE A 382 -5.60 -5.53 -29.37
C PHE A 382 -5.96 -4.20 -30.04
N ILE A 383 -5.24 -3.77 -31.08
CA ILE A 383 -5.45 -2.44 -31.68
C ILE A 383 -5.56 -2.46 -33.20
N ILE A 384 -6.29 -1.50 -33.74
CA ILE A 384 -6.25 -1.07 -35.14
C ILE A 384 -5.53 0.27 -35.21
N ALA A 385 -4.65 0.44 -36.20
CA ALA A 385 -4.06 1.72 -36.59
C ALA A 385 -4.26 1.93 -38.10
N GLU A 386 -3.86 3.09 -38.64
CA GLU A 386 -4.12 3.43 -40.05
C GLU A 386 -3.62 2.36 -41.03
N ASP A 387 -2.42 1.85 -40.78
CA ASP A 387 -1.71 0.85 -41.58
C ASP A 387 -1.67 -0.54 -40.94
N TRP A 388 -2.47 -0.78 -39.89
CA TRP A 388 -2.44 -2.03 -39.13
C TRP A 388 -3.82 -2.51 -38.71
N ARG A 389 -4.11 -3.78 -39.02
CA ARG A 389 -5.27 -4.52 -38.50
C ARG A 389 -4.83 -5.89 -37.99
N PRO A 390 -5.28 -6.33 -36.80
CA PRO A 390 -4.91 -7.61 -36.24
C PRO A 390 -5.82 -8.72 -36.79
N VAL A 391 -5.78 -8.94 -38.10
CA VAL A 391 -6.70 -9.81 -38.85
C VAL A 391 -6.76 -11.22 -38.23
N ALA A 392 -5.62 -11.92 -38.17
CA ALA A 392 -5.54 -13.30 -37.67
C ALA A 392 -4.95 -13.41 -36.26
N LEU A 393 -4.83 -12.29 -35.51
CA LEU A 393 -4.19 -12.25 -34.19
C LEU A 393 -5.19 -12.12 -33.05
N SER A 394 -6.30 -11.42 -33.25
CA SER A 394 -7.31 -11.15 -32.20
C SER A 394 -8.09 -12.41 -31.80
N ASP A 395 -8.38 -13.28 -32.78
CA ASP A 395 -9.21 -14.48 -32.61
C ASP A 395 -8.42 -15.78 -32.43
N ARG A 396 -7.08 -15.71 -32.41
CA ARG A 396 -6.24 -16.90 -32.19
C ARG A 396 -6.54 -17.51 -30.81
N ALA A 397 -6.86 -18.80 -30.79
CA ALA A 397 -7.02 -19.57 -29.56
C ALA A 397 -5.76 -19.48 -28.66
N GLU A 398 -4.58 -19.35 -29.27
CA GLU A 398 -3.28 -19.25 -28.59
C GLU A 398 -2.76 -17.81 -28.43
N LEU A 399 -3.64 -16.84 -28.14
CA LEU A 399 -3.18 -15.46 -27.92
C LEU A 399 -2.35 -15.34 -26.62
N ARG A 400 -2.72 -16.06 -25.56
CA ARG A 400 -2.07 -15.99 -24.23
C ARG A 400 -0.55 -16.24 -24.29
N PRO A 401 -0.03 -17.31 -24.94
CA PRO A 401 1.42 -17.53 -25.09
C PRO A 401 2.18 -16.39 -25.80
N ILE A 402 1.52 -15.63 -26.68
CA ILE A 402 2.15 -14.55 -27.46
C ILE A 402 2.33 -13.28 -26.62
N VAL A 403 1.38 -13.00 -25.72
CA VAL A 403 1.30 -11.73 -24.96
C VAL A 403 1.70 -11.86 -23.50
N ALA A 404 1.61 -13.07 -22.92
CA ALA A 404 2.08 -13.35 -21.58
C ALA A 404 3.61 -13.15 -21.49
N PRO A 405 4.13 -12.71 -20.33
CA PRO A 405 5.57 -12.71 -20.12
C PRO A 405 6.12 -14.13 -20.28
N LYS A 406 7.28 -14.27 -20.95
CA LYS A 406 7.93 -15.58 -21.10
C LYS A 406 8.16 -16.19 -19.71
N PRO A 407 7.86 -17.48 -19.49
CA PRO A 407 8.12 -18.13 -18.22
C PRO A 407 9.62 -18.02 -17.92
N ARG A 408 9.94 -17.38 -16.78
CA ARG A 408 11.30 -17.44 -16.22
C ARG A 408 11.33 -18.67 -15.33
N GLN A 409 12.28 -19.57 -15.58
CA GLN A 409 12.56 -20.67 -14.68
C GLN A 409 12.91 -20.06 -13.31
N MET A 410 12.07 -20.31 -12.32
CA MET A 410 12.35 -19.92 -10.95
C MET A 410 13.36 -20.95 -10.41
N GLU A 411 14.51 -20.48 -9.92
CA GLU A 411 15.45 -21.37 -9.22
C GLU A 411 14.72 -21.98 -8.02
N MET A 412 14.77 -23.31 -7.93
CA MET A 412 13.97 -24.11 -6.99
C MET A 412 14.37 -23.92 -5.51
N PHE A 413 15.40 -23.12 -5.22
CA PHE A 413 15.92 -22.88 -3.88
C PHE A 413 16.49 -21.45 -3.79
N ALA A 414 15.81 -20.55 -3.10
CA ALA A 414 16.36 -19.27 -2.63
C ALA A 414 15.71 -18.85 -1.31
#